data_AF-A0AAN8LZE7-F1
#
_entry.id   AF-A0AAN8LZE7-F1
#
_cell.length_a   1.000
_cell.length_b   1.000
_cell.length_c   1.000
_cell.angle_alpha   90.00
_cell.angle_beta   90.00
_cell.angle_gamma   90.00
#
_symmetry.space_group_name_H-M   'P 1'
#
loop_
_entity.id
_entity.type
_entity.pdbx_description
1 polymer ?
#
loop_
_entity_poly.entity_id
_entity_poly.type
_entity_poly.pdbx_seq_one_letter_code
_entity_poly.pdbx_strand_id
1 'polypeptide(L)'
;MMLAIKEAASDMSPYVRKTAAHAIPKLYSLDPEQKDCLIEVIEKLLADKTTLVAGSVVMAFEEVCPERIDLIHKNYRKLCNLLIDVEEWGQVVIINMLTRYARTQFLNPNMNESLLEEGGGENAFYGSDNDDDTEDEEDEEKEKKKTEATAIVKRKPYVMDPDHRLLLRNTKPLLQRKSRSYGYLQFVS
;
A
#
# COMPACT_ATOMS: atom_id res chain seq x y z
N MET A 1 21.55 21.79 20.36
CA MET A 1 20.23 21.14 20.24
C MET A 1 20.30 19.76 19.60
N MET A 2 21.06 19.58 18.51
CA MET A 2 21.23 18.28 17.85
C MET A 2 21.68 17.14 18.80
N LEU A 3 22.66 17.40 19.67
CA LEU A 3 23.17 16.41 20.62
C LEU A 3 22.07 15.89 21.56
N ALA A 4 21.22 16.79 22.09
CA ALA A 4 20.13 16.43 22.98
C ALA A 4 19.07 15.56 22.29
N ILE A 5 18.77 15.81 21.00
CA ILE A 5 17.87 14.93 20.24
C ILE A 5 18.50 13.55 19.99
N LYS A 6 19.80 13.49 19.68
CA LYS A 6 20.51 12.22 19.49
C LYS A 6 20.51 11.38 20.78
N GLU A 7 20.70 12.01 21.93
CA GLU A 7 20.60 11.36 23.24
C GLU A 7 19.17 10.91 23.54
N ALA A 8 18.18 11.79 23.37
CA ALA A 8 16.77 11.48 23.61
C ALA A 8 16.24 10.35 22.70
N ALA A 9 16.72 10.28 21.45
CA ALA A 9 16.41 9.19 20.52
C ALA A 9 17.01 7.83 20.93
N SER A 10 17.95 7.83 21.87
CA SER A 10 18.63 6.65 22.40
C SER A 10 18.15 6.27 23.80
N ASP A 11 17.18 7.02 24.35
CA ASP A 11 16.72 6.84 25.72
C ASP A 11 16.01 5.50 25.93
N MET A 12 16.10 4.95 27.14
CA MET A 12 15.45 3.69 27.50
C MET A 12 13.92 3.80 27.45
N SER A 13 13.37 4.97 27.77
CA SER A 13 11.93 5.23 27.78
C SER A 13 11.40 5.47 26.36
N PRO A 14 10.39 4.70 25.91
CA PRO A 14 9.79 4.91 24.60
C PRO A 14 9.04 6.25 24.51
N TYR A 15 8.61 6.82 25.62
CA TYR A 15 7.99 8.15 25.66
C TYR A 15 8.99 9.27 25.33
N VAL A 16 10.24 9.13 25.81
CA VAL A 16 11.31 10.08 25.50
C VAL A 16 11.67 9.98 24.02
N ARG A 17 11.80 8.77 23.49
CA ARG A 17 12.05 8.54 22.06
C ARG A 17 10.90 9.04 21.17
N LYS A 18 9.64 8.86 21.58
CA LYS A 18 8.45 9.44 20.91
C LYS A 18 8.54 10.97 20.87
N THR A 19 8.89 11.59 21.99
CA THR A 19 9.06 13.04 22.09
C THR A 19 10.21 13.54 21.21
N ALA A 20 11.33 12.81 21.18
CA ALA A 20 12.46 13.11 20.30
C ALA A 20 12.02 13.10 18.83
N ALA A 21 11.24 12.10 18.41
CA ALA A 21 10.67 12.03 17.06
C ALA A 21 9.79 13.25 16.74
N HIS A 22 8.90 13.65 17.66
CA HIS A 22 8.04 14.84 17.48
C HIS A 22 8.81 16.16 17.40
N ALA A 23 10.00 16.25 18.01
CA ALA A 23 10.83 17.45 17.95
C ALA A 23 11.55 17.62 16.60
N ILE A 24 11.76 16.53 15.85
CA ILE A 24 12.54 16.52 14.60
C ILE A 24 11.99 17.50 13.55
N PRO A 25 10.69 17.49 13.18
CA PRO A 25 10.19 18.42 12.16
C PRO A 25 10.29 19.87 12.60
N LYS A 26 10.09 20.13 13.89
CA LYS A 26 10.22 21.47 14.43
C LYS A 26 11.67 21.95 14.31
N LEU A 27 12.65 21.10 14.63
CA LEU A 27 14.05 21.45 14.48
C LEU A 27 14.41 21.68 13.01
N TYR A 28 13.93 20.84 12.09
CA TYR A 28 14.13 21.04 10.66
C TYR A 28 13.56 22.37 10.16
N SER A 29 12.38 22.77 10.64
CA SER A 29 11.77 24.05 10.28
C SER A 29 12.55 25.27 10.79
N LEU A 30 13.28 25.12 11.90
CA LEU A 30 14.06 26.19 12.52
C LEU A 30 15.47 26.27 11.91
N ASP A 31 16.05 25.13 11.55
CA ASP A 31 17.39 25.00 11.00
C ASP A 31 17.45 23.89 9.94
N PRO A 32 17.14 24.21 8.67
CA PRO A 32 17.17 23.24 7.58
C PRO A 32 18.57 22.70 7.25
N GLU A 33 19.65 23.38 7.65
CA GLU A 33 21.03 22.94 7.38
C GLU A 33 21.36 21.63 8.13
N GLN A 34 20.62 21.33 9.18
CA GLN A 34 20.78 20.11 9.98
C GLN A 34 20.04 18.89 9.41
N LYS A 35 19.50 18.98 8.19
CA LYS A 35 18.70 17.91 7.56
C LYS A 35 19.40 16.56 7.61
N ASP A 36 20.67 16.48 7.21
CA ASP A 36 21.40 15.22 7.15
C ASP A 36 21.57 14.59 8.54
N CYS A 37 21.88 15.41 9.55
CA CYS A 37 21.94 14.98 10.95
C CYS A 37 20.58 14.49 11.47
N LEU A 38 19.47 15.12 11.06
CA LEU A 38 18.13 14.69 11.43
C LEU A 38 17.74 13.37 10.75
N ILE A 39 18.16 13.16 9.51
CA ILE A 39 17.94 11.90 8.79
C ILE A 39 18.61 10.74 9.52
N GLU A 40 19.82 10.91 10.06
CA GLU A 40 20.48 9.88 10.89
C GLU A 40 19.63 9.48 12.11
N VAL A 41 19.00 10.48 12.76
CA VAL A 41 18.13 10.24 13.92
C VAL A 41 16.85 9.52 13.47
N ILE A 42 16.25 9.94 12.35
CA ILE A 42 15.08 9.28 11.77
C ILE A 42 15.40 7.83 11.41
N GLU A 43 16.54 7.55 10.76
CA GLU A 43 16.94 6.18 10.41
C GLU A 43 17.08 5.30 11.65
N LYS A 44 17.71 5.82 12.71
CA LYS A 44 17.83 5.13 14.00
C LYS A 44 16.46 4.84 14.62
N LEU A 45 15.59 5.84 14.70
CA LEU A 45 14.27 5.69 15.30
C LEU A 45 13.34 4.83 14.44
N LEU A 46 13.50 4.87 13.11
CA LEU A 46 12.78 4.00 12.18
C LEU A 46 13.13 2.54 12.42
N ALA A 47 14.31 2.22 12.98
CA ALA A 47 14.72 0.89 13.36
C ALA A 47 14.12 0.40 14.70
N ASP A 48 13.52 1.28 15.51
CA ASP A 48 12.85 0.93 16.77
C ASP A 48 11.73 -0.10 16.54
N LYS A 49 11.54 -1.02 17.49
CA LYS A 49 10.50 -2.06 17.47
C LYS A 49 9.27 -1.64 18.29
N THR A 50 9.37 -0.54 19.01
CA THR A 50 8.33 -0.04 19.91
C THR A 50 7.23 0.66 19.12
N THR A 51 6.01 0.15 19.23
CA THR A 51 4.84 0.68 18.51
C THR A 51 4.52 2.14 18.88
N LEU A 52 4.77 2.53 20.13
CA LEU A 52 4.56 3.89 20.63
C LEU A 52 5.38 4.95 19.88
N VAL A 53 6.52 4.56 19.31
CA VAL A 53 7.45 5.46 18.62
C VAL A 53 7.16 5.51 17.11
N ALA A 54 6.66 4.41 16.54
CA ALA A 54 6.55 4.20 15.09
C ALA A 54 5.75 5.32 14.37
N GLY A 55 4.57 5.69 14.90
CA GLY A 55 3.74 6.72 14.29
C GLY A 55 4.42 8.09 14.21
N SER A 56 5.05 8.52 15.31
CA SER A 56 5.74 9.81 15.40
C SER A 56 6.97 9.88 14.49
N VAL A 57 7.69 8.77 14.34
CA VAL A 57 8.87 8.71 13.46
C VAL A 57 8.46 8.76 11.99
N VAL A 58 7.40 8.05 11.60
CA VAL A 58 6.93 8.12 10.21
C VAL A 58 6.38 9.51 9.88
N MET A 59 5.73 10.19 10.84
CA MET A 59 5.38 11.60 10.67
C MET A 59 6.62 12.48 10.44
N ALA A 60 7.67 12.29 11.26
CA ALA A 60 8.91 13.04 11.07
C ALA A 60 9.60 12.74 9.74
N PHE A 61 9.57 11.49 9.28
CA PHE A 61 10.05 11.10 7.96
C PHE A 61 9.30 11.83 6.84
N GLU A 62 7.96 11.87 6.90
CA GLU A 62 7.10 12.52 5.91
C GLU A 62 7.39 14.02 5.77
N GLU A 63 7.67 14.71 6.87
CA GLU A 63 7.93 16.16 6.86
C GLU A 63 9.37 16.53 6.49
N VAL A 64 10.36 15.69 6.84
CA VAL A 64 11.79 16.04 6.67
C VAL A 64 12.41 15.45 5.42
N CYS A 65 12.11 14.19 5.09
CA CYS A 65 12.82 13.47 4.02
C CYS A 65 11.94 12.46 3.26
N PRO A 66 10.76 12.85 2.75
CA PRO A 66 9.84 11.94 2.05
C PRO A 66 10.45 11.29 0.80
N GLU A 67 11.52 11.86 0.24
CA GLU A 67 12.31 11.35 -0.89
C GLU A 67 13.18 10.15 -0.55
N ARG A 68 13.52 9.93 0.73
CA ARG A 68 14.42 8.86 1.20
C ARG A 68 13.68 7.53 1.41
N ILE A 69 13.04 7.06 0.34
CA ILE A 69 12.27 5.81 0.32
C ILE A 69 13.13 4.58 0.68
N ASP A 70 14.46 4.67 0.52
CA ASP A 70 15.41 3.65 0.96
C ASP A 70 15.29 3.33 2.47
N LEU A 71 15.00 4.32 3.30
CA LEU A 71 14.81 4.14 4.75
C LEU A 71 13.54 3.34 5.07
N ILE A 72 12.48 3.59 4.28
CA ILE A 72 11.23 2.84 4.37
C ILE A 72 11.40 1.43 3.84
N HIS A 73 12.11 1.26 2.73
CA HIS A 73 12.35 -0.06 2.11
C HIS A 73 12.97 -1.04 3.13
N LYS A 74 14.00 -0.60 3.86
CA LYS A 74 14.64 -1.39 4.92
C LYS A 74 13.67 -1.80 6.05
N ASN A 75 12.67 -0.96 6.35
CA ASN A 75 11.76 -1.14 7.48
C ASN A 75 10.32 -1.55 7.10
N TYR A 76 10.05 -1.75 5.81
CA TYR A 76 8.69 -1.89 5.26
C TYR A 76 7.88 -3.00 5.94
N ARG A 77 8.44 -4.22 5.99
CA ARG A 77 7.76 -5.38 6.59
C ARG A 77 7.47 -5.16 8.06
N LYS A 78 8.39 -4.51 8.77
CA LYS A 78 8.23 -4.19 10.19
C LYS A 78 7.09 -3.18 10.38
N LEU A 79 7.06 -2.10 9.61
CA LEU A 79 5.98 -1.11 9.66
C LEU A 79 4.62 -1.75 9.37
N CYS A 80 4.55 -2.65 8.38
CA CYS A 80 3.32 -3.40 8.10
C CYS A 80 2.87 -4.26 9.30
N ASN A 81 3.79 -4.96 9.95
CA ASN A 81 3.47 -5.86 11.07
C ASN A 81 3.10 -5.11 12.35
N LEU A 82 3.72 -3.96 12.61
CA LEU A 82 3.42 -3.14 13.80
C LEU A 82 2.11 -2.36 13.65
N LEU A 83 1.62 -2.17 12.41
CA LEU A 83 0.56 -1.22 12.08
C LEU A 83 -0.70 -1.35 12.95
N ILE A 84 -1.16 -2.58 13.25
CA ILE A 84 -2.39 -2.81 14.02
C ILE A 84 -2.22 -2.38 15.49
N ASP A 85 -1.00 -2.43 16.01
CA ASP A 85 -0.66 -2.13 17.40
C ASP A 85 -0.24 -0.66 17.63
N VAL A 86 -0.19 0.15 16.57
CA VAL A 86 0.08 1.60 16.65
C VAL A 86 -1.20 2.34 17.02
N GLU A 87 -1.07 3.47 17.74
CA GLU A 87 -2.17 4.39 18.05
C GLU A 87 -2.85 4.96 16.79
N GLU A 88 -4.09 5.43 16.92
CA GLU A 88 -4.98 5.73 15.81
C GLU A 88 -4.43 6.77 14.83
N TRP A 89 -3.81 7.84 15.34
CA TRP A 89 -3.18 8.86 14.50
C TRP A 89 -1.95 8.31 13.77
N GLY A 90 -1.13 7.52 14.46
CA GLY A 90 0.03 6.86 13.87
C GLY A 90 -0.36 5.91 12.73
N GLN A 91 -1.48 5.18 12.87
CA GLN A 91 -1.99 4.31 11.81
C GLN A 91 -2.30 5.09 10.53
N VAL A 92 -2.94 6.26 10.63
CA VAL A 92 -3.28 7.09 9.46
C VAL A 92 -2.02 7.54 8.74
N VAL A 93 -1.03 8.04 9.50
CA VAL A 93 0.23 8.52 8.93
C VAL A 93 1.00 7.38 8.25
N ILE A 94 1.10 6.22 8.91
CA ILE A 94 1.79 5.05 8.35
C ILE A 94 1.08 4.55 7.10
N ILE A 95 -0.25 4.48 7.09
CA ILE A 95 -1.02 4.05 5.90
C ILE A 95 -0.80 5.00 4.73
N ASN A 96 -0.81 6.31 4.96
CA ASN A 96 -0.57 7.30 3.91
C ASN A 96 0.81 7.13 3.28
N MET A 97 1.85 6.98 4.13
CA MET A 97 3.22 6.73 3.67
C MET A 97 3.32 5.40 2.91
N LEU A 98 2.78 4.30 3.45
CA LEU A 98 2.81 2.98 2.79
C LEU A 98 2.02 2.97 1.48
N THR A 99 0.96 3.78 1.37
CA THR A 99 0.20 3.95 0.13
C THR A 99 1.06 4.64 -0.94
N ARG A 100 1.79 5.71 -0.58
CA ARG A 100 2.73 6.35 -1.50
C ARG A 100 3.85 5.39 -1.92
N TYR A 101 4.40 4.64 -0.96
CA TYR A 101 5.39 3.61 -1.22
C TYR A 101 4.86 2.57 -2.22
N ALA A 102 3.68 2.01 -1.99
CA ALA A 102 3.12 0.96 -2.83
C ALA A 102 2.89 1.39 -4.28
N ARG A 103 2.46 2.64 -4.50
CA ARG A 103 2.23 3.20 -5.84
C ARG A 103 3.50 3.38 -6.67
N THR A 104 4.66 3.44 -6.02
CA THR A 104 5.95 3.70 -6.69
C THR A 104 6.85 2.47 -6.74
N GLN A 105 6.74 1.56 -5.76
CA GLN A 105 7.65 0.43 -5.60
C GLN A 105 7.09 -0.92 -6.06
N PHE A 106 5.78 -1.05 -6.24
CA PHE A 106 5.18 -2.27 -6.78
C PHE A 106 4.75 -2.08 -8.23
N LEU A 107 4.83 -3.15 -9.02
CA LEU A 107 4.28 -3.17 -10.38
C LEU A 107 2.77 -2.93 -10.33
N ASN A 108 2.28 -2.11 -11.25
CA ASN A 108 0.85 -1.83 -11.34
C ASN A 108 0.10 -3.11 -11.75
N PRO A 109 -0.81 -3.62 -10.91
CA PRO A 109 -1.53 -4.86 -11.18
C PRO A 109 -2.46 -4.78 -12.40
N ASN A 110 -2.88 -3.57 -12.78
CA ASN A 110 -3.81 -3.34 -13.90
C ASN A 110 -3.09 -3.27 -15.26
N MET A 111 -1.76 -3.39 -15.31
CA MET A 111 -1.02 -3.48 -16.59
C MET A 111 -1.39 -4.74 -17.38
N ASN A 112 -1.96 -5.74 -16.72
CA ASN A 112 -2.48 -6.94 -17.38
C ASN A 112 -3.94 -6.77 -17.83
N GLU A 113 -4.63 -5.71 -17.41
CA GLU A 113 -6.03 -5.41 -17.71
C GLU A 113 -6.17 -4.49 -18.93
N SER A 114 -5.18 -3.63 -19.23
CA SER A 114 -5.14 -2.88 -20.50
C SER A 114 -5.04 -3.79 -21.74
N LEU A 115 -4.49 -5.00 -21.58
CA LEU A 115 -4.52 -6.07 -22.59
C LEU A 115 -5.90 -6.73 -22.76
N LEU A 116 -6.83 -6.51 -21.81
CA LEU A 116 -8.20 -7.02 -21.88
C LEU A 116 -9.15 -6.02 -22.56
N GLU A 117 -8.88 -4.71 -22.48
CA GLU A 117 -9.72 -3.68 -23.08
C GLU A 117 -9.49 -3.49 -24.59
N GLU A 118 -8.28 -3.76 -25.12
CA GLU A 118 -8.03 -3.70 -26.57
C GLU A 118 -8.67 -4.86 -27.38
N GLY A 119 -9.26 -5.86 -26.72
CA GLY A 119 -9.96 -6.98 -27.36
C GLY A 119 -11.49 -6.96 -27.21
N GLY A 120 -12.05 -5.97 -26.53
CA GLY A 120 -13.47 -5.89 -26.19
C GLY A 120 -14.24 -4.93 -27.07
N GLY A 121 -14.22 -5.13 -28.39
CA GLY A 121 -15.16 -4.48 -29.30
C GLY A 121 -16.59 -4.82 -28.89
N GLU A 122 -17.26 -3.85 -28.28
CA GLU A 122 -18.69 -3.56 -28.34
C GLU A 122 -19.57 -4.67 -28.95
N ASN A 123 -20.24 -5.44 -28.09
CA ASN A 123 -21.55 -6.02 -28.41
C ASN A 123 -22.39 -6.17 -27.14
N ALA A 124 -23.30 -5.20 -27.01
CA ALA A 124 -24.54 -5.18 -26.26
C ALA A 124 -25.01 -6.53 -25.66
N PHE A 125 -24.90 -6.65 -24.33
CA PHE A 125 -25.62 -7.63 -23.51
C PHE A 125 -27.07 -7.19 -23.26
N TYR A 126 -27.78 -6.74 -24.30
CA TYR A 126 -29.23 -6.46 -24.24
C TYR A 126 -29.83 -6.63 -25.63
N GLY A 127 -30.59 -7.71 -25.87
CA GLY A 127 -31.43 -7.79 -27.07
C GLY A 127 -31.80 -9.19 -27.58
N SER A 128 -32.88 -9.73 -27.02
CA SER A 128 -33.92 -10.55 -27.65
C SER A 128 -33.66 -12.02 -27.99
N ASP A 129 -34.47 -12.86 -27.32
CA ASP A 129 -34.98 -14.14 -27.80
C ASP A 129 -35.45 -14.07 -29.27
N ASN A 130 -35.15 -15.13 -30.03
CA ASN A 130 -36.03 -15.73 -31.03
C ASN A 130 -35.49 -17.13 -31.42
N ASP A 131 -36.37 -18.12 -31.26
CA ASP A 131 -36.29 -19.49 -31.74
C ASP A 131 -36.20 -19.56 -33.29
N ASP A 132 -35.52 -20.57 -33.86
CA ASP A 132 -36.09 -21.51 -34.84
C ASP A 132 -35.11 -22.66 -35.19
N ASP A 133 -35.67 -23.83 -35.45
CA ASP A 133 -35.08 -25.14 -35.74
C ASP A 133 -34.42 -25.25 -37.14
N THR A 134 -33.44 -26.14 -37.32
CA THR A 134 -33.44 -27.28 -38.29
C THR A 134 -32.07 -27.98 -38.45
N GLU A 135 -32.13 -29.28 -38.69
CA GLU A 135 -31.05 -30.29 -38.75
C GLU A 135 -30.29 -30.36 -40.11
N ASP A 136 -29.05 -30.85 -40.01
CA ASP A 136 -28.22 -31.64 -40.96
C ASP A 136 -27.84 -31.11 -42.36
N GLU A 137 -26.53 -30.98 -42.61
CA GLU A 137 -25.77 -31.64 -43.71
C GLU A 137 -24.24 -31.38 -43.62
N GLU A 138 -23.47 -32.25 -44.28
CA GLU A 138 -22.12 -32.71 -43.96
C GLU A 138 -20.92 -31.82 -44.40
N ASP A 139 -19.80 -32.03 -43.69
CA ASP A 139 -18.39 -32.00 -44.12
C ASP A 139 -17.90 -30.92 -45.09
N GLU A 140 -17.20 -29.91 -44.55
CA GLU A 140 -15.89 -29.41 -45.02
C GLU A 140 -15.49 -28.15 -44.20
N GLU A 141 -14.78 -28.30 -43.08
CA GLU A 141 -13.87 -27.26 -42.54
C GLU A 141 -13.10 -27.78 -41.30
N LYS A 142 -12.39 -28.90 -41.47
CA LYS A 142 -11.57 -29.55 -40.42
C LYS A 142 -10.18 -28.91 -40.21
N GLU A 143 -9.94 -27.67 -40.66
CA GLU A 143 -8.62 -27.00 -40.47
C GLU A 143 -8.63 -25.67 -39.69
N LYS A 144 -9.76 -25.01 -39.42
CA LYS A 144 -9.78 -23.76 -38.62
C LYS A 144 -9.94 -23.97 -37.11
N LYS A 145 -10.48 -25.11 -36.67
CA LYS A 145 -10.76 -25.41 -35.26
C LYS A 145 -9.54 -25.74 -34.39
N LYS A 146 -8.34 -25.84 -34.96
CA LYS A 146 -7.13 -26.23 -34.21
C LYS A 146 -6.29 -25.05 -33.73
N THR A 147 -6.49 -23.85 -34.29
CA THR A 147 -5.73 -22.63 -33.94
C THR A 147 -6.41 -21.78 -32.87
N GLU A 148 -7.75 -21.80 -32.79
CA GLU A 148 -8.50 -20.99 -31.81
C GLU A 148 -8.49 -21.57 -30.39
N ALA A 149 -8.40 -22.89 -30.23
CA ALA A 149 -8.28 -23.54 -28.93
C ALA A 149 -6.90 -23.33 -28.26
N THR A 150 -5.88 -22.91 -29.02
CA THR A 150 -4.54 -22.57 -28.53
C THR A 150 -4.37 -21.09 -28.18
N ALA A 151 -5.38 -20.25 -28.44
CA ALA A 151 -5.39 -18.84 -28.09
C ALA A 151 -6.22 -18.52 -26.84
N ILE A 152 -6.52 -19.53 -26.00
CA ILE A 152 -6.64 -19.30 -24.56
C ILE A 152 -5.23 -18.90 -24.13
N VAL A 153 -4.93 -17.62 -24.28
CA VAL A 153 -3.77 -16.95 -23.69
C VAL A 153 -3.62 -17.56 -22.32
N LYS A 154 -2.54 -18.31 -22.11
CA LYS A 154 -2.11 -18.80 -20.80
C LYS A 154 -2.00 -17.55 -19.94
N ARG A 155 -3.11 -17.15 -19.29
CA ARG A 155 -3.15 -16.05 -18.34
C ARG A 155 -2.16 -16.47 -17.29
N LYS A 156 -0.95 -15.88 -17.32
CA LYS A 156 0.00 -16.09 -16.25
C LYS A 156 -0.79 -15.73 -14.98
N PRO A 157 -0.94 -16.67 -14.04
CA PRO A 157 -1.71 -16.40 -12.84
C PRO A 157 -1.15 -15.11 -12.23
N TYR A 158 -2.02 -14.16 -11.92
CA TYR A 158 -1.60 -12.92 -11.30
C TYR A 158 -0.95 -13.26 -9.96
N VAL A 159 0.39 -13.23 -9.92
CA VAL A 159 1.16 -13.44 -8.70
C VAL A 159 1.44 -12.07 -8.11
N MET A 160 0.60 -11.64 -7.18
CA MET A 160 0.87 -10.44 -6.39
C MET A 160 2.15 -10.63 -5.58
N ASP A 161 3.00 -9.60 -5.60
CA ASP A 161 4.23 -9.53 -4.80
C ASP A 161 3.93 -9.85 -3.31
N PRO A 162 4.75 -10.68 -2.63
CA PRO A 162 4.55 -11.02 -1.23
C PRO A 162 4.45 -9.80 -0.30
N ASP A 163 5.22 -8.74 -0.56
CA ASP A 163 5.23 -7.51 0.25
C ASP A 163 4.00 -6.64 -0.03
N HIS A 164 3.51 -6.64 -1.26
CA HIS A 164 2.23 -6.00 -1.57
C HIS A 164 1.08 -6.73 -0.85
N ARG A 165 1.08 -8.07 -0.87
CA ARG A 165 0.10 -8.88 -0.13
C ARG A 165 0.17 -8.62 1.39
N LEU A 166 1.37 -8.48 1.94
CA LEU A 166 1.60 -8.19 3.36
C LEU A 166 0.94 -6.88 3.78
N LEU A 167 1.08 -5.82 2.99
CA LEU A 167 0.44 -4.53 3.25
C LEU A 167 -1.07 -4.66 3.28
N LEU A 168 -1.66 -5.24 2.23
CA LEU A 168 -3.12 -5.39 2.12
C LEU A 168 -3.70 -6.21 3.28
N ARG A 169 -3.00 -7.27 3.71
CA ARG A 169 -3.42 -8.08 4.85
C ARG A 169 -3.48 -7.26 6.15
N ASN A 170 -2.47 -6.43 6.39
CA ASN A 170 -2.37 -5.65 7.64
C ASN A 170 -3.26 -4.39 7.64
N THR A 171 -3.57 -3.82 6.47
CA THR A 171 -4.44 -2.62 6.37
C THR A 171 -5.93 -2.96 6.34
N LYS A 172 -6.32 -4.13 5.80
CA LYS A 172 -7.72 -4.59 5.71
C LYS A 172 -8.54 -4.41 7.00
N PRO A 173 -8.10 -4.87 8.20
CA PRO A 173 -8.90 -4.73 9.41
C PRO A 173 -9.14 -3.27 9.81
N LEU A 174 -8.19 -2.37 9.55
CA LEU A 174 -8.30 -0.95 9.89
C LEU A 174 -9.33 -0.23 9.02
N LEU A 175 -9.39 -0.59 7.73
CA LEU A 175 -10.39 -0.07 6.79
C LEU A 175 -11.80 -0.56 7.16
N GLN A 176 -11.93 -1.84 7.51
CA GLN A 176 -13.23 -2.42 7.92
C GLN A 176 -13.75 -1.86 9.25
N ARG A 177 -12.86 -1.53 10.20
CA ARG A 177 -13.23 -0.93 11.49
C ARG A 177 -13.88 0.45 11.31
N LYS A 178 -13.38 1.28 10.40
CA LYS A 178 -13.94 2.62 10.15
C LYS A 178 -15.27 2.57 9.39
N SER A 179 -15.44 1.66 8.44
CA SER A 179 -16.74 1.47 7.74
C SER A 179 -17.88 1.08 8.69
N ARG A 180 -17.59 0.31 9.76
CA ARG A 180 -18.57 -0.03 10.80
C ARG A 180 -19.02 1.15 11.65
N SER A 181 -18.14 2.12 11.92
CA SER A 181 -18.49 3.29 12.74
C SER A 181 -19.49 4.22 12.04
N TYR A 182 -19.45 4.30 10.71
CA TYR A 182 -20.47 5.00 9.92
C TYR A 182 -21.79 4.21 9.81
N GLY A 183 -21.73 2.88 9.81
CA GLY A 183 -22.93 2.04 9.85
C GLY A 183 -23.75 2.17 11.14
N TYR A 184 -23.10 2.37 12.29
CA TYR A 184 -23.81 2.58 13.57
C TYR A 184 -24.49 3.95 13.68
N LEU A 185 -23.99 4.98 12.99
CA LEU A 185 -24.60 6.31 12.99
C LEU A 185 -25.85 6.41 12.10
N GLN A 186 -26.10 5.44 11.20
CA GLN A 186 -27.34 5.39 10.40
C GLN A 186 -28.48 4.59 11.07
N PHE A 187 -28.25 3.94 12.21
CA PHE A 187 -29.29 3.20 12.95
C PHE A 187 -29.74 3.89 14.25
N VAL A 188 -29.26 5.10 14.54
CA VAL A 188 -29.62 5.87 15.75
C VAL A 188 -29.96 7.34 15.42
N SER A 189 -30.62 7.60 14.31
CA SER A 189 -31.21 8.91 14.00
C SER A 189 -32.60 8.76 13.39
#